data_AF-A0A2V9W1M2-F1
#
_entry.id   AF-A0A2V9W1M2-F1
#
_cell.length_a   1.000
_cell.length_b   1.000
_cell.length_c   1.000
_cell.angle_alpha   90.00
_cell.angle_beta   90.00
_cell.angle_gamma   90.00
#
_symmetry.space_group_name_H-M   'P 1'
#
loop_
_entity.id
_entity.type
_entity.pdbx_description
1 polymer ?
#
loop_
_entity_poly.entity_id
_entity_poly.type
_entity_poly.pdbx_seq_one_letter_code
_entity_poly.pdbx_strand_id
1 'polypeptide(L)'
;MLLLGIAGLVVAQDNGAQQPSAREQLQHIHTPRSIDQELARLTKDLALTPEQQQKVRVLLEEHHNKIQALLDKNPKASRQELAPQIHAISDETHREIHALLTDHQKELEKAMVQREHDGQEKRRTAPPVEVSPGQSSPPSSMH
;
A
#
# COMPACT_ATOMS: atom_id res chain seq x y z
N MET A 1 -16.72 -60.46 -21.42
CA MET A 1 -15.52 -59.82 -21.99
C MET A 1 -15.95 -58.58 -22.75
N LEU A 2 -15.80 -57.39 -22.15
CA LEU A 2 -15.26 -56.14 -22.76
C LEU A 2 -15.57 -54.96 -21.82
N LEU A 3 -14.57 -54.53 -21.06
CA LEU A 3 -14.46 -53.21 -20.42
C LEU A 3 -14.06 -52.18 -21.49
N LEU A 4 -14.61 -50.96 -21.44
CA LEU A 4 -14.01 -49.67 -21.85
C LEU A 4 -15.13 -48.62 -21.89
N GLY A 5 -15.06 -47.42 -21.34
CA GLY A 5 -13.99 -46.68 -20.70
C GLY A 5 -14.52 -45.25 -20.57
N ILE A 6 -14.74 -44.79 -19.34
CA ILE A 6 -15.08 -43.40 -19.01
C ILE A 6 -13.82 -42.54 -19.22
N ALA A 7 -13.85 -41.64 -20.20
CA ALA A 7 -12.85 -40.59 -20.34
C ALA A 7 -13.43 -39.37 -21.07
N GLY A 8 -14.43 -38.73 -20.46
CA GLY A 8 -14.70 -37.33 -20.74
C GLY A 8 -13.71 -36.50 -19.93
N LEU A 9 -12.57 -36.15 -20.51
CA LEU A 9 -11.70 -35.11 -19.96
C LEU A 9 -12.54 -33.83 -19.88
N VAL A 10 -12.94 -33.44 -18.68
CA VAL A 10 -13.30 -32.05 -18.44
C VAL A 10 -11.97 -31.28 -18.55
N VAL A 11 -11.78 -30.55 -19.64
CA VAL A 11 -10.80 -29.47 -19.63
C VAL A 11 -11.41 -28.42 -18.72
N ALA A 12 -11.06 -28.46 -17.44
CA ALA A 12 -11.19 -27.31 -16.59
C ALA A 12 -10.40 -26.20 -17.28
N GLN A 13 -11.11 -25.20 -17.81
CA GLN A 13 -10.51 -23.96 -18.23
C GLN A 13 -9.94 -23.33 -16.96
N ASP A 14 -8.69 -23.66 -16.68
CA ASP A 14 -7.81 -22.92 -15.79
C ASP A 14 -7.82 -21.48 -16.28
N ASN A 15 -8.74 -20.70 -15.74
CA ASN A 15 -8.68 -19.25 -15.81
C ASN A 15 -7.55 -18.83 -14.87
N GLY A 16 -6.32 -19.22 -15.21
CA GLY A 16 -5.09 -18.84 -14.55
C GLY A 16 -4.78 -17.38 -14.85
N ALA A 17 -5.65 -16.47 -14.42
CA ALA A 17 -5.28 -15.07 -14.26
C ALA A 17 -4.23 -15.06 -13.13
N GLN A 18 -2.96 -15.17 -13.52
CA GLN A 18 -1.84 -15.11 -12.60
C GLN A 18 -1.95 -13.80 -11.82
N GLN A 19 -2.17 -13.92 -10.50
CA GLN A 19 -2.29 -12.76 -9.62
C GLN A 19 -1.04 -11.89 -9.79
N PRO A 20 -1.19 -10.55 -9.97
CA PRO A 20 -0.05 -9.68 -10.18
C PRO A 20 0.87 -9.74 -8.95
N SER A 21 2.18 -9.73 -9.20
CA SER A 21 3.21 -9.75 -8.17
C SER A 21 3.09 -8.52 -7.25
N ALA A 22 3.68 -8.60 -6.06
CA ALA A 22 3.79 -7.45 -5.16
C ALA A 22 4.42 -6.24 -5.86
N ARG A 23 5.44 -6.49 -6.70
CA ARG A 23 6.11 -5.45 -7.49
C ARG A 23 5.12 -4.73 -8.40
N GLU A 24 4.38 -5.46 -9.21
CA GLU A 24 3.42 -4.88 -10.17
C GLU A 24 2.30 -4.12 -9.46
N GLN A 25 1.84 -4.63 -8.31
CA GLN A 25 0.80 -3.99 -7.51
C GLN A 25 1.29 -2.72 -6.79
N LEU A 26 2.56 -2.69 -6.33
CA LEU A 26 3.06 -1.64 -5.45
C LEU A 26 3.88 -0.57 -6.17
N GLN A 27 4.43 -0.86 -7.35
CA GLN A 27 5.27 0.07 -8.11
C GLN A 27 4.60 1.43 -8.39
N HIS A 28 3.28 1.45 -8.57
CA HIS A 28 2.56 2.69 -8.87
C HIS A 28 2.32 3.55 -7.62
N ILE A 29 2.45 2.96 -6.43
CA ILE A 29 2.30 3.64 -5.13
C ILE A 29 3.66 4.11 -4.63
N HIS A 30 4.69 3.28 -4.78
CA HIS A 30 6.06 3.57 -4.39
C HIS A 30 6.78 4.33 -5.51
N THR A 31 6.44 5.60 -5.69
CA THR A 31 7.14 6.52 -6.60
C THR A 31 7.90 7.57 -5.81
N PRO A 32 8.94 8.24 -6.34
CA PRO A 32 9.60 9.34 -5.62
C PRO A 32 8.63 10.44 -5.16
N ARG A 33 7.56 10.68 -5.93
CA ARG A 33 6.49 11.62 -5.56
C ARG A 33 5.76 11.23 -4.27
N SER A 34 5.70 9.93 -3.94
CA SER A 34 5.07 9.47 -2.71
C SER A 34 5.81 9.94 -1.46
N ILE A 35 7.13 10.16 -1.56
CA ILE A 35 7.96 10.69 -0.47
C ILE A 35 7.54 12.12 -0.14
N ASP A 36 7.44 12.99 -1.16
CA ASP A 36 7.04 14.38 -0.96
C ASP A 36 5.60 14.50 -0.44
N GLN A 37 4.70 13.63 -0.91
CA GLN A 37 3.31 13.58 -0.44
C GLN A 37 3.21 13.16 1.03
N GLU A 38 3.96 12.14 1.44
CA GLU A 38 3.97 11.69 2.84
C GLU A 38 4.62 12.74 3.74
N LEU A 39 5.73 13.36 3.30
CA LEU A 39 6.37 14.44 4.06
C LEU A 39 5.41 15.63 4.24
N ALA A 40 4.71 16.04 3.19
CA ALA A 40 3.74 17.14 3.27
C ALA A 40 2.58 16.80 4.23
N ARG A 41 2.11 15.56 4.21
CA ARG A 41 1.08 15.06 5.12
C ARG A 41 1.55 15.08 6.57
N LEU A 42 2.70 14.47 6.88
CA LEU A 42 3.27 14.44 8.22
C LEU A 42 3.55 15.86 8.74
N THR A 43 4.05 16.73 7.87
CA THR A 43 4.27 18.15 8.21
C THR A 43 2.99 18.83 8.64
N LYS A 44 1.89 18.60 7.92
CA LYS A 44 0.58 19.18 8.24
C LYS A 44 0.01 18.60 9.54
N ASP A 45 0.04 17.28 9.70
CA ASP A 45 -0.61 16.61 10.83
C ASP A 45 0.18 16.76 12.14
N LEU A 46 1.51 16.84 12.06
CA LEU A 46 2.41 16.88 13.22
C LEU A 46 3.07 18.25 13.43
N ALA A 47 2.72 19.25 12.60
CA ALA A 47 3.32 20.58 12.63
C ALA A 47 4.86 20.54 12.67
N LEU A 48 5.48 19.75 11.78
CA LEU A 48 6.93 19.54 11.77
C LEU A 48 7.69 20.84 11.49
N THR A 49 8.74 21.12 12.26
CA THR A 49 9.65 22.24 11.99
C THR A 49 10.49 21.97 10.74
N PRO A 50 11.10 23.00 10.11
CA PRO A 50 11.95 22.79 8.94
C PRO A 50 13.10 21.79 9.19
N GLU A 51 13.68 21.81 10.38
CA GLU A 51 14.75 20.88 10.78
C GLU A 51 14.23 19.45 10.95
N GLN A 52 13.04 19.28 11.53
CA GLN A 52 12.40 17.96 11.62
C GLN A 52 12.02 17.43 10.23
N GLN A 53 11.50 18.29 9.34
CA GLN A 53 11.16 17.91 7.96
C GLN A 53 12.36 17.37 7.20
N GLN A 54 13.54 17.99 7.34
CA GLN A 54 14.77 17.50 6.72
C GLN A 54 15.15 16.10 7.22
N LYS A 55 15.09 15.87 8.54
CA LYS A 55 15.40 14.56 9.12
C LYS A 55 14.37 13.50 8.71
N VAL A 56 13.08 13.84 8.76
CA VAL A 56 11.99 12.95 8.36
C VAL A 56 12.09 12.61 6.87
N ARG A 57 12.46 13.55 6.00
CA ARG A 57 12.67 13.29 4.57
C ARG A 57 13.70 12.17 4.35
N VAL A 58 14.83 12.22 5.03
CA VAL A 58 15.88 11.19 4.93
C VAL A 58 15.32 9.81 5.34
N LEU A 59 14.53 9.75 6.42
CA LEU A 59 13.90 8.50 6.88
C LEU A 59 12.87 7.96 5.87
N LEU A 60 12.09 8.84 5.22
CA LEU A 60 11.14 8.44 4.18
C LEU A 60 11.83 7.97 2.89
N GLU A 61 12.96 8.58 2.53
CA GLU A 61 13.81 8.13 1.43
C GLU A 61 14.40 6.75 1.72
N GLU A 62 14.88 6.51 2.95
CA GLU A 62 15.37 5.20 3.37
C GLU A 62 14.27 4.14 3.37
N HIS A 63 13.09 4.46 3.90
CA HIS A 63 11.90 3.59 3.84
C HIS A 63 11.58 3.19 2.40
N HIS A 64 11.47 4.18 1.51
CA HIS A 64 11.21 3.95 0.10
C HIS A 64 12.25 3.02 -0.53
N ASN A 65 13.54 3.28 -0.29
CA ASN A 65 14.63 2.48 -0.82
C ASN A 65 14.61 1.03 -0.29
N LYS A 66 14.33 0.84 1.01
CA LYS A 66 14.20 -0.50 1.62
C LYS A 66 13.06 -1.29 0.99
N ILE A 67 11.90 -0.67 0.79
CA ILE A 67 10.76 -1.32 0.13
C ILE A 67 11.09 -1.63 -1.34
N GLN A 68 11.66 -0.68 -2.07
CA GLN A 68 12.04 -0.90 -3.47
C GLN A 68 13.03 -2.06 -3.61
N ALA A 69 14.07 -2.10 -2.77
CA ALA A 69 15.04 -3.19 -2.75
C ALA A 69 14.40 -4.53 -2.39
N LEU A 70 13.42 -4.55 -1.47
CA LEU A 70 12.67 -5.75 -1.13
C LEU A 70 11.88 -6.28 -2.34
N LEU A 71 11.22 -5.39 -3.09
CA LEU A 71 10.47 -5.73 -4.30
C LEU A 71 11.38 -6.14 -5.47
N ASP A 72 12.55 -5.51 -5.61
CA ASP A 72 13.57 -5.86 -6.62
C ASP A 72 14.13 -7.27 -6.37
N LYS A 73 14.39 -7.62 -5.11
CA LYS A 73 14.89 -8.95 -4.72
C LYS A 73 13.85 -10.06 -4.89
N ASN A 74 12.56 -9.72 -4.89
CA ASN A 74 11.46 -10.67 -4.90
C ASN A 74 10.47 -10.40 -6.05
N PRO A 75 10.92 -10.47 -7.33
CA PRO A 75 10.13 -9.99 -8.47
C PRO A 75 8.83 -10.78 -8.73
N LYS A 76 8.71 -11.99 -8.19
CA LYS A 76 7.55 -12.88 -8.36
C LYS A 76 6.73 -13.09 -7.09
N ALA A 77 7.19 -12.57 -5.94
CA ALA A 77 6.50 -12.79 -4.68
C ALA A 77 5.16 -12.04 -4.66
N SER A 78 4.17 -12.64 -4.01
CA SER A 78 2.88 -12.01 -3.77
C SER A 78 2.99 -10.94 -2.68
N ARG A 79 2.04 -10.00 -2.69
CA ARG A 79 1.96 -8.96 -1.66
C ARG A 79 1.80 -9.55 -0.25
N GLN A 80 1.07 -10.66 -0.11
CA GLN A 80 0.83 -11.30 1.17
C GLN A 80 2.11 -11.92 1.76
N GLU A 81 2.96 -12.51 0.91
CA GLU A 81 4.25 -13.05 1.33
C GLU A 81 5.21 -11.94 1.80
N LEU A 82 5.18 -10.78 1.14
CA LEU A 82 6.04 -9.64 1.51
C LEU A 82 5.45 -8.75 2.61
N ALA A 83 4.16 -8.87 2.92
CA ALA A 83 3.48 -8.01 3.88
C ALA A 83 4.17 -7.91 5.25
N PRO A 84 4.64 -9.00 5.89
CA PRO A 84 5.34 -8.91 7.17
C PRO A 84 6.63 -8.08 7.10
N GLN A 85 7.36 -8.19 5.98
CA GLN A 85 8.63 -7.48 5.77
C GLN A 85 8.38 -6.00 5.49
N ILE A 86 7.34 -5.70 4.70
CA ILE A 86 6.88 -4.32 4.44
C ILE A 86 6.42 -3.66 5.74
N HIS A 87 5.66 -4.37 6.58
CA HIS A 87 5.24 -3.87 7.89
C HIS A 87 6.44 -3.61 8.80
N ALA A 88 7.38 -4.54 8.91
CA ALA A 88 8.58 -4.34 9.73
C ALA A 88 9.40 -3.10 9.31
N ILE A 89 9.57 -2.87 8.00
CA ILE A 89 10.22 -1.68 7.46
C ILE A 89 9.43 -0.41 7.83
N SER A 90 8.10 -0.47 7.75
CA SER A 90 7.23 0.67 8.06
C SER A 90 7.20 0.98 9.57
N ASP A 91 7.20 -0.04 10.42
CA ASP A 91 7.25 0.08 11.88
C ASP A 91 8.60 0.66 12.35
N GLU A 92 9.71 0.25 11.71
CA GLU A 92 11.03 0.80 11.95
C GLU A 92 11.04 2.31 11.65
N THR A 93 10.61 2.72 10.46
CA THR A 93 10.54 4.13 10.06
C THR A 93 9.61 4.93 10.98
N HIS A 94 8.46 4.38 11.36
CA HIS A 94 7.54 5.04 12.27
C HIS A 94 8.18 5.32 13.64
N ARG A 95 8.89 4.33 14.21
CA ARG A 95 9.62 4.50 15.47
C ARG A 95 10.71 5.57 15.39
N GLU A 96 11.43 5.63 14.29
CA GLU A 96 12.48 6.63 14.09
C GLU A 96 11.90 8.04 13.94
N ILE A 97 10.79 8.20 13.21
CA ILE A 97 10.05 9.45 13.13
C ILE A 97 9.54 9.86 14.52
N HIS A 98 8.91 8.95 15.27
CA HIS A 98 8.41 9.19 16.63
C HIS A 98 9.50 9.73 17.57
N ALA A 99 10.73 9.21 17.45
CA ALA A 99 11.87 9.65 18.26
C ALA A 99 12.31 11.10 17.96
N LEU A 100 11.98 11.65 16.78
CA LEU A 100 12.26 13.04 16.41
C LEU A 100 11.18 14.02 16.88
N LEU A 101 10.05 13.52 17.38
CA LEU A 101 8.91 14.33 17.79
C LEU A 101 9.06 14.84 19.23
N THR A 102 8.55 16.06 19.44
CA THR A 102 8.31 16.58 20.78
C THR A 102 7.10 15.90 21.42
N ASP A 103 6.94 16.01 22.74
CA ASP A 103 5.81 15.39 23.45
C ASP A 103 4.45 15.87 22.93
N HIS A 104 4.33 17.16 22.59
CA HIS A 104 3.11 17.68 21.97
C HIS A 104 2.82 17.03 20.60
N GLN A 105 3.84 16.86 19.77
CA GLN A 105 3.70 16.24 18.45
C GLN A 105 3.39 14.75 18.53
N LYS A 106 3.84 14.05 19.58
CA LYS A 106 3.47 12.64 19.83
C LYS A 106 1.98 12.49 20.14
N GLU A 107 1.36 13.45 20.82
CA GLU A 107 -0.09 13.45 21.00
C GLU A 107 -0.84 13.71 19.67
N LEU A 108 -0.29 14.59 18.81
CA LEU A 108 -0.82 14.78 17.45
C LEU A 108 -0.71 13.50 16.62
N GLU A 109 0.43 12.81 16.71
CA GLU A 109 0.67 11.53 16.05
C GLU A 109 -0.32 10.46 16.51
N LYS A 110 -0.54 10.33 17.82
CA LYS A 110 -1.54 9.41 18.37
C LYS A 110 -2.94 9.69 17.82
N ALA A 111 -3.34 10.96 17.76
CA ALA A 111 -4.62 11.35 17.17
C ALA A 111 -4.69 11.04 15.67
N MET A 112 -3.59 11.26 14.94
CA MET A 112 -3.48 10.91 13.52
C MET A 112 -3.66 9.40 13.30
N VAL A 113 -2.92 8.56 14.04
CA VAL A 113 -3.01 7.09 13.96
C VAL A 113 -4.42 6.60 14.30
N GLN A 114 -5.06 7.17 15.32
CA GLN A 114 -6.43 6.82 15.67
C GLN A 114 -7.41 7.10 14.52
N ARG A 115 -7.31 8.28 13.89
CA ARG A 115 -8.16 8.64 12.73
C ARG A 115 -8.00 7.67 11.57
N GLU A 116 -6.78 7.20 11.32
CA GLU A 116 -6.50 6.21 10.28
C GLU A 116 -7.13 4.87 10.60
N HIS A 117 -7.00 4.39 11.84
CA HIS A 117 -7.64 3.15 12.30
C HIS A 117 -9.16 3.23 12.16
N ASP A 118 -9.78 4.31 12.65
CA ASP A 118 -11.23 4.51 12.54
C ASP A 118 -11.69 4.57 11.08
N GLY A 119 -10.90 5.22 10.22
CA GLY A 119 -11.17 5.28 8.79
C GLY A 119 -11.09 3.91 8.11
N GLN A 120 -10.13 3.07 8.51
CA GLN A 120 -10.02 1.70 8.03
C GLN A 120 -11.19 0.82 8.51
N GLU A 121 -11.59 0.94 9.77
CA GLU A 121 -12.72 0.19 10.33
C GLU A 121 -14.04 0.56 9.63
N LYS A 122 -14.28 1.85 9.40
CA LYS A 122 -15.46 2.32 8.65
C LYS A 122 -15.51 1.77 7.23
N ARG A 123 -14.36 1.66 6.55
CA ARG A 123 -14.28 1.04 5.21
C ARG A 123 -14.53 -0.47 5.24
N ARG A 124 -14.11 -1.16 6.29
CA ARG A 124 -14.35 -2.61 6.46
C ARG A 124 -15.82 -2.93 6.74
N THR A 125 -16.52 -2.03 7.42
CA THR A 125 -17.92 -2.21 7.84
C THR A 125 -18.93 -1.61 6.85
N ALA A 126 -18.49 -0.74 5.94
CA ALA A 126 -19.32 -0.26 4.84
C ALA A 126 -19.66 -1.43 3.88
N PRO A 127 -20.93 -1.60 3.48
CA PRO A 127 -21.30 -2.57 2.47
C PRO A 127 -20.54 -2.27 1.16
N PRO A 128 -20.16 -3.29 0.36
CA PRO A 128 -19.52 -3.06 -0.93
C PRO A 128 -20.41 -2.13 -1.73
N VAL A 129 -19.86 -1.00 -2.20
CA VAL A 129 -20.58 -0.14 -3.15
C VAL A 129 -20.83 -1.01 -4.38
N GLU A 130 -22.08 -1.41 -4.56
CA GLU A 130 -22.53 -2.18 -5.71
C GLU A 130 -22.25 -1.33 -6.95
N VAL A 131 -21.20 -1.67 -7.68
CA VAL A 131 -20.90 -1.11 -8.99
C VAL A 131 -22.00 -1.58 -9.94
N SER A 132 -23.14 -0.89 -9.94
CA SER A 132 -24.17 -1.07 -10.95
C SER A 132 -23.53 -0.88 -12.33
N PRO A 133 -23.64 -1.86 -13.26
CA PRO A 133 -23.06 -1.76 -14.59
C PRO A 133 -23.94 -0.82 -15.42
N GLY A 134 -23.64 0.47 -15.36
CA GLY A 134 -24.47 1.46 -16.05
C GLY A 134 -24.08 2.90 -15.75
N GLN A 135 -22.80 3.25 -15.92
CA GLN A 135 -22.44 4.66 -16.13
C GLN A 135 -21.20 4.75 -17.01
N SER A 136 -21.51 4.91 -18.30
CA SER A 136 -20.64 5.25 -19.40
C SER A 136 -19.77 6.47 -19.08
N SER A 137 -18.53 6.41 -19.56
CA SER A 137 -17.55 7.49 -19.58
C SER A 137 -18.12 8.85 -20.01
N PRO A 138 -17.68 9.98 -19.44
CA PRO A 138 -17.74 11.25 -20.16
C PRO A 138 -16.52 11.39 -21.11
N PRO A 139 -16.71 12.03 -22.28
CA PRO A 139 -15.70 12.13 -23.32
C PRO A 139 -14.60 13.14 -22.97
N SER A 140 -13.40 12.87 -23.50
CA SER A 140 -12.29 13.80 -23.59
C SER A 140 -12.75 15.17 -24.09
N SER A 141 -12.49 16.23 -23.32
CA SER A 141 -12.53 17.60 -23.83
C SER A 141 -11.11 18.06 -24.11
N MET A 142 -10.84 18.27 -25.39
CA MET A 142 -9.71 19.06 -25.88
C MET A 142 -9.94 20.53 -25.52
N HIS A 143 -8.89 21.21 -25.08
CA HIS A 143 -8.64 22.63 -25.32
C HIS A 143 -7.12 22.81 -25.40
#